data_AF-A0A016SB82-F1
#
_entry.id   AF-A0A016SB82-F1
#
_cell.length_a   1.000
_cell.length_b   1.000
_cell.length_c   1.000
_cell.angle_alpha   90.00
_cell.angle_beta   90.00
_cell.angle_gamma   90.00
#
_symmetry.space_group_name_H-M   'P 1'
#
loop_
_entity.id
_entity.type
_entity.pdbx_description
1 polymer ?
#
loop_
_entity_poly.entity_id
_entity_poly.type
_entity_poly.pdbx_seq_one_letter_code
_entity_poly.pdbx_strand_id
1 'polypeptide(L)'
;MRSSHVVVLLVTLAALASAFKAKKQKKEEVFVQVPPDVPGGEPRYVKAPKVLTEYDKCKMECKKQRDAANRKEHITALREQLAALEAEEAAAASSAGEATNSEQSSENVSENV
;
A
#
# COMPACT_ATOMS: atom_id res chain seq x y z
N MET A 1 14.09 -26.02 -1.45
CA MET A 1 12.88 -25.47 -0.79
C MET A 1 12.45 -24.07 -1.28
N ARG A 2 13.22 -23.35 -2.12
CA ARG A 2 12.85 -21.99 -2.59
C ARG A 2 11.66 -21.95 -3.57
N SER A 3 11.48 -23.00 -4.38
CA SER A 3 10.42 -23.05 -5.40
C SER A 3 9.00 -23.10 -4.82
N SER A 4 8.81 -23.81 -3.70
CA SER A 4 7.47 -24.00 -3.11
C SER A 4 6.93 -22.69 -2.52
N HIS A 5 7.80 -21.87 -1.92
CA HIS A 5 7.42 -20.57 -1.38
C HIS A 5 6.99 -19.60 -2.48
N VAL A 6 7.69 -19.58 -3.62
CA VAL A 6 7.35 -18.70 -4.76
C VAL A 6 5.98 -19.07 -5.34
N VAL A 7 5.67 -20.37 -5.47
CA VAL A 7 4.36 -20.83 -5.97
C VAL A 7 3.24 -20.45 -5.00
N VAL A 8 3.44 -20.65 -3.69
CA VAL A 8 2.45 -20.25 -2.68
C VAL A 8 2.21 -18.73 -2.71
N LEU A 9 3.27 -17.94 -2.85
CA LEU A 9 3.18 -16.47 -2.92
C LEU A 9 2.43 -16.00 -4.17
N LEU A 10 2.65 -16.64 -5.32
CA LEU A 10 1.92 -16.33 -6.56
C LEU A 10 0.43 -16.71 -6.47
N VAL A 11 0.11 -17.86 -5.87
CA VAL A 11 -1.27 -18.31 -5.69
C VAL A 11 -2.03 -17.38 -4.74
N THR A 12 -1.41 -16.96 -3.64
CA THR A 12 -2.05 -16.02 -2.70
C THR A 12 -2.25 -14.63 -3.33
N LEU A 13 -1.27 -14.13 -4.09
CA LEU A 13 -1.41 -12.88 -4.86
C LEU A 13 -2.55 -12.94 -5.88
N ALA A 14 -2.69 -14.05 -6.61
CA ALA A 14 -3.76 -14.23 -7.58
C ALA A 14 -5.16 -14.28 -6.91
N ALA A 15 -5.27 -14.91 -5.74
CA ALA A 15 -6.51 -14.94 -4.96
C ALA A 15 -6.89 -13.55 -4.40
N LEU A 16 -5.91 -12.77 -3.93
CA LEU A 16 -6.13 -11.39 -3.48
C LEU A 16 -6.57 -10.48 -4.65
N ALA A 17 -5.92 -10.58 -5.80
CA ALA A 17 -6.27 -9.78 -6.98
C ALA A 17 -7.69 -10.06 -7.51
N SER A 18 -8.16 -11.31 -7.42
CA SER A 18 -9.50 -11.69 -7.83
C SER A 18 -10.59 -11.21 -6.84
N ALA A 19 -10.30 -11.20 -5.53
CA ALA A 19 -11.20 -10.65 -4.52
C ALA A 19 -11.46 -9.14 -4.68
N PHE A 20 -10.46 -8.37 -5.14
CA PHE A 20 -10.61 -6.93 -5.35
C PHE A 20 -11.45 -6.54 -6.58
N LYS A 21 -11.60 -7.43 -7.58
CA LYS A 21 -12.39 -7.15 -8.80
C LYS A 21 -13.91 -7.25 -8.59
N ALA A 22 -14.38 -7.87 -7.51
CA ALA A 22 -15.75 -8.37 -7.43
C ALA A 22 -16.84 -7.41 -6.91
N LYS A 23 -16.55 -6.15 -6.54
CA LYS A 23 -17.59 -5.25 -5.99
C LYS A 23 -17.54 -3.83 -6.55
N LYS A 24 -17.70 -3.66 -7.86
CA LYS A 24 -18.20 -2.39 -8.40
C LYS A 24 -19.73 -2.42 -8.37
N GLN A 25 -20.34 -1.93 -7.28
CA GLN A 25 -21.77 -1.64 -7.30
C GLN A 25 -22.03 -0.58 -8.38
N LYS A 26 -22.88 -0.92 -9.36
CA LYS A 26 -23.43 0.04 -10.31
C LYS A 26 -24.25 1.04 -9.49
N LYS A 27 -23.78 2.29 -9.39
CA LYS A 27 -24.57 3.39 -8.82
C LYS A 27 -25.72 3.65 -9.78
N GLU A 28 -26.95 3.49 -9.31
CA GLU A 28 -28.16 3.89 -10.02
C GLU A 28 -28.08 5.40 -10.33
N GLU A 29 -28.21 5.76 -11.60
CA GLU A 29 -28.12 7.15 -12.06
C GLU A 29 -29.52 7.72 -12.17
N VAL A 30 -29.85 8.65 -11.27
CA VAL A 30 -31.12 9.39 -11.28
C VAL A 30 -30.99 10.56 -12.26
N PHE A 31 -31.95 10.74 -13.16
CA PHE A 31 -32.01 11.88 -14.09
C PHE A 31 -33.11 12.85 -13.67
N VAL A 32 -32.86 14.16 -13.76
CA VAL A 32 -33.82 15.23 -13.46
C VAL A 32 -34.16 15.96 -14.76
N GLN A 33 -35.44 16.27 -14.95
CA GLN A 33 -35.91 17.04 -16.09
C GLN A 33 -35.66 18.54 -15.82
N VAL A 34 -34.90 19.19 -16.71
CA VAL A 34 -34.62 20.62 -16.66
C VAL A 34 -35.58 21.34 -17.60
N PRO A 35 -36.27 22.40 -17.12
CA PRO A 35 -37.12 23.24 -17.96
C PRO A 35 -36.32 23.84 -19.12
N PRO A 36 -36.93 23.99 -20.31
CA PRO A 36 -36.26 24.58 -21.47
C PRO A 36 -35.98 26.07 -21.24
N ASP A 37 -34.78 26.53 -21.62
CA ASP A 37 -34.36 27.94 -21.54
C ASP A 37 -35.11 28.86 -22.53
N VAL A 38 -35.85 28.28 -23.47
CA VAL A 38 -36.59 29.00 -24.52
C VAL A 38 -38.07 28.59 -24.54
N PRO A 39 -39.00 29.53 -24.77
CA PRO A 39 -40.41 29.22 -24.89
C PRO A 39 -40.66 28.32 -26.13
N GLY A 40 -41.09 27.09 -25.89
CA GLY A 40 -41.37 26.07 -26.92
C GLY A 40 -40.30 24.98 -27.09
N GLY A 41 -39.23 24.96 -26.28
CA GLY A 41 -38.20 23.91 -26.35
C GLY A 41 -38.58 22.59 -25.67
N GLU A 42 -38.03 21.47 -26.13
CA GLU A 42 -38.18 20.17 -25.47
C GLU A 42 -37.41 20.11 -24.13
N PRO A 43 -37.96 19.45 -23.09
CA PRO A 43 -37.28 19.29 -21.81
C PRO A 43 -36.00 18.48 -21.95
N ARG A 44 -34.91 18.93 -21.31
CA ARG A 44 -33.63 18.19 -21.28
C ARG A 44 -33.52 17.38 -20.00
N TYR A 45 -33.17 16.11 -20.10
CA TYR A 45 -32.86 15.28 -18.93
C TYR A 45 -31.37 15.36 -18.61
N VAL A 46 -31.02 15.92 -17.45
CA VAL A 46 -29.63 15.96 -16.98
C VAL A 46 -29.46 15.01 -15.81
N LYS A 47 -28.23 14.52 -15.64
CA LYS A 47 -27.87 13.67 -14.51
C LYS A 47 -28.07 14.44 -13.21
N ALA A 48 -28.81 13.86 -12.26
CA ALA A 48 -29.08 14.50 -10.97
C ALA A 48 -27.76 14.85 -10.28
N PRO A 49 -27.56 16.10 -9.82
CA PRO A 49 -26.47 16.44 -8.93
C PRO A 49 -26.55 15.51 -7.72
N LYS A 50 -25.45 14.80 -7.44
CA LYS A 50 -25.42 13.87 -6.31
C LYS A 50 -25.40 14.66 -5.02
N VAL A 51 -26.58 14.92 -4.46
CA VAL A 51 -26.73 15.60 -3.18
C VAL A 51 -26.17 14.69 -2.09
N LEU A 52 -25.08 15.13 -1.46
CA LEU A 52 -24.54 14.45 -0.29
C LEU A 52 -25.51 14.68 0.86
N THR A 53 -26.09 13.59 1.37
CA THR A 53 -26.94 13.66 2.55
C THR A 53 -26.09 13.99 3.79
N GLU A 54 -26.70 14.50 4.86
CA GLU A 54 -25.99 14.72 6.14
C GLU A 54 -25.36 13.43 6.69
N TYR A 55 -26.03 12.29 6.45
CA TYR A 55 -25.48 10.98 6.76
C TYR A 55 -24.21 10.66 5.95
N ASP A 56 -24.20 10.97 4.65
CA ASP A 56 -23.01 10.78 3.81
C ASP A 56 -21.84 11.63 4.27
N LYS A 57 -22.10 12.87 4.71
CA LYS A 57 -21.08 13.76 5.28
C LYS A 57 -20.50 13.16 6.56
N CYS A 58 -21.36 12.78 7.51
CA CYS A 58 -20.95 12.13 8.76
C CYS A 58 -20.14 10.85 8.51
N LYS A 59 -20.58 10.00 7.56
CA LYS A 59 -19.86 8.78 7.17
C LYS A 59 -18.45 9.07 6.65
N MET A 60 -18.30 10.12 5.85
CA MET A 60 -16.99 10.49 5.30
C MET A 60 -16.05 11.05 6.37
N GLU A 61 -16.57 11.78 7.36
CA GLU A 61 -15.79 12.23 8.52
C GLU A 61 -15.34 11.06 9.39
N CYS A 62 -16.24 10.14 9.74
CA CYS A 62 -15.91 8.93 10.48
C CYS A 62 -14.84 8.10 9.76
N LYS A 63 -14.96 7.97 8.43
CA LYS A 63 -13.93 7.29 7.61
C LYS A 63 -12.59 8.01 7.71
N LYS A 64 -12.57 9.35 7.61
CA LYS A 64 -11.34 10.15 7.67
C LYS A 64 -10.63 9.96 9.02
N GLN A 65 -11.36 9.94 10.12
CA GLN A 65 -10.80 9.72 11.46
C GLN A 65 -10.20 8.32 11.59
N ARG A 66 -10.93 7.29 11.16
CA ARG A 66 -10.45 5.90 11.16
C ARG A 66 -9.18 5.73 10.31
N ASP A 67 -9.20 6.27 9.09
CA ASP A 67 -8.05 6.16 8.18
C ASP A 67 -6.84 6.94 8.73
N ALA A 68 -7.05 8.03 9.47
CA ALA A 68 -5.98 8.75 10.16
C ALA A 68 -5.39 7.96 11.34
N ALA A 69 -6.23 7.27 12.13
CA ALA A 69 -5.76 6.40 13.21
C ALA A 69 -4.94 5.22 12.66
N ASN A 70 -5.47 4.51 11.67
CA ASN A 70 -4.80 3.37 11.05
C ASN A 70 -3.45 3.76 10.41
N ARG A 71 -3.37 4.93 9.75
CA ARG A 71 -2.09 5.44 9.22
C ARG A 71 -1.04 5.63 10.31
N LYS A 72 -1.42 6.10 11.50
CA LYS A 72 -0.46 6.29 12.60
C LYS A 72 0.12 4.96 13.06
N GLU A 73 -0.73 3.96 13.28
CA GLU A 73 -0.32 2.59 13.66
C GLU A 73 0.58 1.95 12.59
N HIS A 74 0.28 2.16 11.31
CA HIS A 74 1.08 1.63 10.22
C HIS A 74 2.47 2.29 10.16
N ILE A 75 2.55 3.60 10.40
CA ILE A 75 3.82 4.32 10.43
C ILE A 75 4.69 3.88 11.62
N THR A 76 4.10 3.64 12.79
CA THR A 76 4.86 3.16 13.95
C THR A 76 5.44 1.78 13.70
N ALA A 77 4.64 0.85 13.16
CA ALA A 77 5.11 -0.49 12.82
C ALA A 77 6.26 -0.45 11.78
N LEU A 78 6.17 0.43 10.77
CA LEU A 78 7.23 0.58 9.77
C LEU A 78 8.52 1.15 10.37
N ARG A 79 8.42 2.10 11.32
CA ARG A 79 9.60 2.65 12.01
C ARG A 79 10.29 1.60 12.88
N GLU A 80 9.53 0.76 13.56
CA GLU A 80 10.08 -0.35 14.35
C GLU A 80 10.80 -1.37 13.45
N GLN A 81 10.21 -1.72 12.31
CA GLN A 81 10.85 -2.60 11.33
C GLN A 81 12.14 -2.00 10.76
N LEU A 82 12.15 -0.70 10.45
CA LEU A 82 13.37 -0.01 9.99
C LEU A 82 14.46 -0.01 11.07
N ALA A 83 14.13 0.30 12.32
CA ALA A 83 15.10 0.27 13.40
C ALA A 83 15.69 -1.13 13.63
N ALA A 84 14.88 -2.18 13.51
CA ALA A 84 15.35 -3.56 13.59
C ALA A 84 16.31 -3.90 12.44
N LEU A 85 15.96 -3.54 11.20
CA LEU A 85 16.80 -3.79 10.03
C LEU A 85 18.10 -2.97 10.06
N GLU A 86 18.06 -1.71 10.49
CA GLU A 86 19.26 -0.88 10.66
C GLU A 86 20.21 -1.46 11.71
N ALA A 87 19.69 -2.04 12.81
CA ALA A 87 20.50 -2.72 13.81
C ALA A 87 21.10 -4.03 13.28
N GLU A 88 20.35 -4.81 12.51
CA GLU A 88 20.84 -6.01 11.83
C GLU A 88 21.94 -5.68 10.81
N GLU A 89 21.78 -4.61 10.03
CA GLU A 89 22.78 -4.14 9.07
C GLU A 89 24.07 -3.66 9.77
N ALA A 90 23.94 -2.92 10.87
CA ALA A 90 25.09 -2.51 11.67
C ALA A 90 25.86 -3.70 12.25
N ALA A 91 25.16 -4.73 12.72
CA ALA A 91 25.76 -5.97 13.21
C ALA A 91 26.41 -6.82 12.09
N ALA A 92 25.82 -6.83 10.90
CA ALA A 92 26.39 -7.46 9.72
C ALA A 92 27.65 -6.73 9.21
N ALA A 93 27.66 -5.39 9.26
CA ALA A 93 28.81 -4.58 8.88
C ALA A 93 29.98 -4.76 9.86
N SER A 94 29.72 -4.86 11.18
CA SER A 94 30.77 -5.14 12.16
C SER A 94 31.37 -6.53 12.02
N SER A 95 30.55 -7.55 11.69
CA SER A 95 31.03 -8.92 11.48
C SER A 95 31.77 -9.12 10.15
N ALA A 96 31.49 -8.32 9.12
CA ALA A 96 32.26 -8.29 7.88
C ALA A 96 33.65 -7.65 8.05
N GLY A 97 33.82 -6.74 9.01
CA GLY A 97 35.10 -6.11 9.34
C GLY A 97 36.10 -7.03 10.05
N GLU A 98 35.64 -8.08 10.74
CA GLU A 98 36.50 -9.06 11.41
C GLU A 98 36.98 -10.18 10.49
N ALA A 99 36.25 -10.49 9.41
CA ALA A 99 36.65 -11.52 8.45
C ALA A 99 37.82 -11.07 7.55
N THR A 100 37.95 -9.78 7.25
CA THR A 100 38.99 -9.27 6.34
C THR A 100 40.36 -9.05 7.01
N ASN A 101 40.45 -9.11 8.34
CA ASN A 101 41.72 -8.94 9.07
C ASN A 101 42.45 -10.29 9.33
N SER A 102 41.78 -11.43 9.18
CA SER A 102 42.41 -12.74 9.41
C SER A 102 43.05 -13.37 8.16
N GLU A 103 42.74 -12.90 6.95
CA GLU A 103 43.28 -13.46 5.70
C GLU A 103 44.57 -12.78 5.21
N GLN A 104 44.98 -11.62 5.77
CA GLN A 104 46.21 -10.94 5.36
C GLN A 104 47.45 -11.32 6.20
N SER A 105 47.31 -12.21 7.19
CA SER A 105 48.42 -12.65 8.06
C SER A 105 49.04 -14.00 7.67
N SER A 106 48.58 -14.68 6.61
CA SER A 106 49.12 -16.01 6.23
C SER A 106 50.04 -16.03 5.00
N GLU A 107 50.20 -14.92 4.27
CA GLU A 107 51.11 -14.81 3.12
C GLU A 107 52.27 -13.85 3.43
N ASN A 108 53.10 -14.13 4.43
CA ASN A 108 54.44 -13.50 4.53
C ASN A 108 55.42 -14.27 5.46
N VAL A 109 55.34 -15.60 5.52
CA VAL A 109 56.37 -16.43 6.16
C VAL A 109 56.81 -17.52 5.18
N SER A 110 57.50 -17.12 4.12
CA SER A 110 58.35 -18.01 3.31
C SER A 110 59.30 -17.19 2.43
N GLU A 111 60.19 -16.40 3.04
CA GLU A 111 61.50 -16.12 2.45
C GLU A 111 62.48 -15.68 3.55
N ASN A 112 63.66 -16.29 3.57
CA ASN A 112 64.76 -16.18 4.55
C ASN A 112 64.60 -16.91 5.90
N VAL A 113 64.96 -18.21 5.91
CA VAL A 113 66.15 -18.73 6.64
C VAL A 113 66.75 -19.88 5.83
#